data_AF-A0A355GHJ9-F1
#
_entry.id   AF-A0A355GHJ9-F1
#
_cell.length_a   1.000
_cell.length_b   1.000
_cell.length_c   1.000
_cell.angle_alpha   90.00
_cell.angle_beta   90.00
_cell.angle_gamma   90.00
#
_symmetry.space_group_name_H-M   'P 1'
#
loop_
_entity.id
_entity.type
_entity.pdbx_description
1 polymer ?
#
loop_
_entity_poly.entity_id
_entity_poly.type
_entity_poly.pdbx_seq_one_letter_code
_entity_poly.pdbx_strand_id
1 'polypeptide(L)'
;MRHYETSDSIREMITYFLPYCDDKITLQILLRMSECLEPWDEADSLYERIRQKTVIARKKNDSRSLAQYAFEECCAKTLYNMSKPATPFSEDTPFWVIPLGFRFACALELPDPYAFSSQLDDDSEQRFRFM
;
A
#
# COMPACT_ATOMS: atom_id res chain seq x y z
N MET A 1 -4.91 -9.97 15.09
CA MET A 1 -4.10 -8.83 14.62
C MET A 1 -4.65 -7.59 15.29
N ARG A 2 -3.91 -6.95 16.19
CA ARG A 2 -4.38 -5.70 16.80
C ARG A 2 -4.31 -4.63 15.70
N HIS A 3 -5.37 -3.84 15.49
CA HIS A 3 -5.43 -2.87 14.38
C HIS A 3 -4.17 -1.99 14.23
N TYR A 4 -3.50 -1.65 15.32
CA TYR A 4 -2.24 -0.90 15.33
C TYR A 4 -1.10 -1.61 14.54
N GLU A 5 -1.02 -2.93 14.56
CA GLU A 5 0.00 -3.70 13.83
C GLU A 5 -0.15 -3.51 12.31
N THR A 6 -1.38 -3.51 11.80
CA THR A 6 -1.64 -3.36 10.36
C THR A 6 -1.34 -1.94 9.87
N SER A 7 -1.72 -0.91 10.65
CA SER A 7 -1.43 0.48 10.29
C SER A 7 0.06 0.79 10.35
N ASP A 8 0.77 0.26 11.35
CA ASP A 8 2.22 0.41 11.47
C ASP A 8 2.96 -0.25 10.31
N SER A 9 2.54 -1.45 9.87
CA SER A 9 3.10 -2.09 8.69
C SER A 9 2.81 -1.31 7.40
N ILE A 10 1.60 -0.77 7.21
CA ILE A 10 1.32 0.10 6.06
C ILE A 10 2.19 1.35 6.09
N ARG A 11 2.40 1.96 7.26
CA ARG A 11 3.26 3.13 7.45
C ARG A 11 4.71 2.84 7.06
N GLU A 12 5.25 1.70 7.50
CA GLU A 12 6.58 1.21 7.11
C GLU A 12 6.71 1.11 5.59
N MET A 13 5.79 0.42 4.93
CA MET A 13 5.80 0.22 3.48
C MET A 13 5.72 1.54 2.71
N ILE A 14 4.82 2.45 3.11
CA ILE A 14 4.70 3.78 2.49
C ILE A 14 6.00 4.57 2.64
N THR A 15 6.59 4.55 3.83
CA THR A 15 7.85 5.23 4.11
C THR A 15 8.99 4.70 3.25
N TYR A 16 9.02 3.38 3.04
CA TYR A 16 9.99 2.72 2.16
C TYR A 16 9.81 3.15 0.70
N PHE A 17 8.58 3.19 0.18
CA PHE A 17 8.34 3.51 -1.23
C PHE A 17 8.47 5.00 -1.56
N LEU A 18 8.19 5.91 -0.63
CA LEU A 18 8.14 7.37 -0.84
C LEU A 18 9.35 7.98 -1.59
N PRO A 19 10.61 7.59 -1.31
CA PRO A 19 11.77 8.09 -2.03
C PRO A 19 11.80 7.71 -3.52
N TYR A 20 11.14 6.62 -3.89
CA TYR A 20 11.15 6.04 -5.24
C TYR A 20 9.95 6.47 -6.11
N CYS A 21 9.02 7.27 -5.59
CA CYS A 21 7.84 7.70 -6.33
C CYS A 21 7.98 9.13 -6.88
N ASP A 22 7.58 9.35 -8.13
CA ASP A 22 7.47 10.71 -8.69
C ASP A 22 6.25 11.43 -8.12
N ASP A 23 5.09 10.76 -8.14
CA ASP A 23 3.86 11.24 -7.51
C ASP A 23 3.80 10.76 -6.06
N LYS A 24 3.96 11.68 -5.10
CA LYS A 24 3.99 11.36 -3.67
C LYS A 24 2.71 11.72 -2.94
N ILE A 25 1.79 12.43 -3.59
CA ILE A 25 0.69 13.12 -2.90
C ILE A 25 -0.23 12.12 -2.20
N THR A 26 -0.63 11.06 -2.90
CA THR A 26 -1.55 10.06 -2.36
C THR A 26 -0.87 9.20 -1.30
N LEU A 27 0.41 8.84 -1.46
CA LEU A 27 1.21 8.18 -0.42
C LEU A 27 1.35 9.03 0.85
N GLN A 28 1.59 10.33 0.74
CA GLN A 28 1.68 11.23 1.90
C GLN A 28 0.36 11.33 2.66
N ILE A 29 -0.77 11.34 1.94
CA ILE A 29 -2.10 11.31 2.56
C ILE A 29 -2.30 9.98 3.31
N LEU A 30 -1.97 8.85 2.67
CA LEU A 30 -2.06 7.52 3.30
C LEU A 30 -1.13 7.39 4.52
N LEU A 31 0.05 8.00 4.48
CA LEU A 31 0.96 8.04 5.63
C LEU A 31 0.27 8.71 6.83
N ARG A 32 -0.37 9.87 6.61
CA ARG A 32 -1.14 10.56 7.66
C ARG A 32 -2.34 9.74 8.15
N MET A 33 -3.05 9.04 7.27
CA MET A 33 -4.12 8.10 7.67
C MET A 33 -3.59 6.99 8.58
N SER A 34 -2.42 6.46 8.27
CA SER A 34 -1.82 5.37 9.06
C SER A 34 -1.42 5.81 10.48
N GLU A 35 -1.22 7.11 10.71
CA GLU A 35 -0.90 7.69 12.02
C GLU A 35 -2.15 7.91 12.89
N CYS A 36 -3.32 8.13 12.28
CA CYS A 36 -4.56 8.42 13.00
C CYS A 36 -5.75 7.66 12.36
N LEU A 37 -6.21 6.61 13.05
CA LEU A 37 -7.31 5.74 12.61
C LEU A 37 -8.71 6.29 12.94
N GLU A 38 -8.85 7.60 13.11
CA GLU A 38 -10.17 8.23 13.24
C GLU A 38 -10.93 8.16 11.90
N PRO A 39 -12.27 8.20 11.94
CA PRO A 39 -13.07 8.32 10.72
C PRO A 39 -12.57 9.46 9.86
N TRP A 40 -12.38 9.18 8.57
CA TRP A 40 -11.82 10.12 7.61
C TRP A 40 -12.89 10.52 6.60
N ASP A 41 -13.41 11.73 6.75
CA ASP A 41 -14.45 12.27 5.87
C ASP A 41 -13.95 12.39 4.42
N GLU A 42 -12.64 12.57 4.21
CA GLU A 42 -12.04 12.69 2.89
C GLU A 42 -11.64 11.35 2.24
N ALA A 43 -11.91 10.20 2.87
CA ALA A 43 -11.50 8.90 2.34
C ALA A 43 -12.08 8.60 0.95
N ASP A 44 -13.36 8.95 0.71
CA ASP A 44 -13.99 8.79 -0.60
C ASP A 44 -13.32 9.67 -1.66
N SER A 45 -12.94 10.90 -1.29
CA SER A 45 -12.22 11.82 -2.17
C SER A 45 -10.82 11.31 -2.52
N LEU A 46 -10.12 10.70 -1.55
CA LEU A 46 -8.83 10.05 -1.77
C LEU A 46 -8.98 8.88 -2.75
N TYR A 47 -9.98 8.03 -2.55
CA TYR A 47 -10.23 6.88 -3.41
C TYR A 47 -10.53 7.30 -4.85
N GLU A 48 -11.42 8.28 -5.04
CA GLU A 48 -11.74 8.81 -6.37
C GLU A 48 -10.50 9.41 -7.05
N ARG A 49 -9.65 10.12 -6.29
CA ARG A 49 -8.39 10.65 -6.80
C ARG A 49 -7.45 9.54 -7.29
N ILE A 50 -7.29 8.45 -6.52
CA ILE A 50 -6.46 7.30 -6.91
C ILE A 50 -7.05 6.62 -8.17
N ARG A 51 -8.38 6.51 -8.27
CA ARG A 51 -9.06 5.95 -9.45
C ARG A 51 -8.82 6.79 -10.70
N GLN A 52 -8.93 8.10 -10.62
CA GLN A 52 -8.65 9.00 -11.74
C GLN A 52 -7.20 8.89 -12.21
N LYS A 53 -6.24 8.86 -11.27
CA LYS A 53 -4.82 8.62 -11.58
C LYS A 53 -4.60 7.28 -12.29
N THR A 54 -5.26 6.22 -11.83
CA THR A 54 -5.20 4.87 -12.44
C THR A 54 -5.72 4.88 -13.88
N VAL A 55 -6.82 5.58 -14.15
CA VAL A 55 -7.36 5.72 -15.52
C VAL A 55 -6.36 6.44 -16.43
N ILE A 56 -5.72 7.50 -15.95
CA ILE A 56 -4.72 8.25 -16.71
C ILE A 56 -3.48 7.38 -16.98
N ALA A 57 -2.95 6.68 -15.98
CA ALA A 57 -1.80 5.80 -16.14
C ALA A 57 -2.09 4.66 -17.13
N ARG A 58 -3.30 4.08 -17.08
CA ARG A 58 -3.73 3.06 -18.04
C ARG A 58 -3.74 3.57 -19.48
N LYS A 59 -4.27 4.78 -19.71
CA LYS A 59 -4.27 5.41 -21.04
C LYS A 59 -2.86 5.64 -21.58
N LYS A 60 -1.89 5.87 -20.68
CA LYS A 60 -0.47 6.08 -21.02
C LYS A 60 0.36 4.79 -21.09
N ASN A 61 -0.23 3.62 -20.78
CA ASN A 61 0.49 2.36 -20.59
C ASN A 61 1.65 2.46 -19.58
N ASP A 62 1.48 3.29 -18.55
CA ASP A 62 2.48 3.51 -17.52
C ASP A 62 2.35 2.42 -16.43
N SER A 63 3.11 1.33 -16.61
CA SER A 63 3.09 0.17 -15.72
C SER A 63 3.55 0.50 -14.30
N ARG A 64 4.52 1.41 -14.14
CA ARG A 64 5.05 1.83 -12.84
C ARG A 64 3.99 2.58 -12.05
N SER A 65 3.35 3.58 -12.67
CA SER A 65 2.25 4.31 -12.04
C SER A 65 1.05 3.40 -11.74
N LEU A 66 0.73 2.45 -12.62
CA LEU A 66 -0.35 1.48 -12.36
C LEU A 66 -0.06 0.60 -11.14
N ALA A 67 1.17 0.14 -10.97
CA ALA A 67 1.56 -0.66 -9.81
C ALA A 67 1.48 0.17 -8.53
N GLN A 68 1.97 1.42 -8.56
CA GLN A 68 1.86 2.36 -7.45
C GLN A 68 0.40 2.57 -7.03
N TYR A 69 -0.47 2.97 -7.96
CA TYR A 69 -1.86 3.29 -7.63
C TYR A 69 -2.68 2.08 -7.18
N ALA A 70 -2.34 0.88 -7.65
CA ALA A 70 -2.96 -0.35 -7.14
C ALA A 70 -2.59 -0.59 -5.66
N PHE A 71 -1.31 -0.43 -5.30
CA PHE A 71 -0.86 -0.52 -3.92
C PHE A 71 -1.51 0.55 -3.03
N GLU A 72 -1.53 1.80 -3.48
CA GLU A 72 -2.18 2.92 -2.77
C GLU A 72 -3.67 2.69 -2.55
N GLU A 73 -4.40 2.24 -3.58
CA GLU A 73 -5.84 1.96 -3.48
C GLU A 73 -6.12 0.88 -2.42
N CYS A 74 -5.29 -0.15 -2.36
CA CYS A 74 -5.40 -1.22 -1.38
C CYS A 74 -5.11 -0.72 0.04
N CYS A 75 -4.06 0.09 0.22
CA CYS A 75 -3.77 0.73 1.51
C CYS A 75 -4.92 1.64 1.96
N ALA A 76 -5.48 2.45 1.04
CA ALA A 76 -6.59 3.35 1.34
C ALA A 76 -7.81 2.60 1.89
N LYS A 77 -8.22 1.53 1.20
CA LYS A 77 -9.34 0.68 1.62
C LYS A 77 -9.09 -0.01 2.95
N THR A 78 -7.88 -0.52 3.16
CA THR A 78 -7.50 -1.18 4.43
C THR A 78 -7.57 -0.19 5.59
N LEU A 79 -6.94 0.97 5.46
CA LEU A 79 -6.94 2.00 6.51
C LEU A 79 -8.35 2.54 6.76
N TYR A 80 -9.15 2.73 5.71
CA TYR A 80 -10.55 3.12 5.85
C TYR A 80 -11.36 2.07 6.61
N ASN A 81 -11.24 0.77 6.28
CA ASN A 81 -11.94 -0.28 7.01
C ASN A 81 -11.56 -0.31 8.51
N MET A 82 -10.32 0.03 8.84
CA MET A 82 -9.82 0.08 10.21
C MET A 82 -10.42 1.24 11.04
N SER A 83 -10.85 2.33 10.40
CA SER A 83 -11.53 3.45 11.08
C SER A 83 -13.01 3.17 11.42
N LYS A 84 -13.49 1.94 11.17
CA LYS A 84 -14.87 1.47 11.43
C LYS A 84 -15.93 2.33 10.75
N PRO A 85 -15.88 2.44 9.42
CA PRO A 85 -16.81 3.24 8.65
C PRO A 85 -18.20 2.60 8.64
N ALA A 86 -19.22 3.40 8.31
CA ALA A 86 -20.58 2.88 8.13
C ALA A 86 -20.68 1.87 6.98
N THR A 87 -19.88 2.04 5.93
CA THR A 87 -19.88 1.20 4.73
C THR A 87 -18.46 0.75 4.40
N PRO A 88 -17.96 -0.35 4.98
CA PRO A 88 -16.61 -0.84 4.71
C PRO A 88 -16.45 -1.39 3.29
N PHE A 89 -15.22 -1.33 2.77
CA PHE A 89 -14.79 -2.09 1.60
C PHE A 89 -14.65 -3.58 1.93
N SER A 90 -14.39 -4.39 0.90
CA SER A 90 -14.19 -5.84 1.04
C SER A 90 -13.20 -6.21 2.15
N GLU A 91 -13.57 -7.19 2.98
CA GLU A 91 -12.80 -7.61 4.16
C GLU A 91 -11.45 -8.26 3.79
N ASP A 92 -11.29 -8.75 2.56
CA ASP A 92 -10.06 -9.36 2.05
C ASP A 92 -9.02 -8.34 1.60
N THR A 93 -9.38 -7.04 1.53
CA THR A 93 -8.47 -5.97 1.11
C THR A 93 -7.10 -6.01 1.81
N PRO A 94 -6.98 -6.21 3.14
CA PRO A 94 -5.68 -6.22 3.81
C PRO A 94 -4.74 -7.32 3.31
N PHE A 95 -5.27 -8.46 2.85
CA PHE A 95 -4.48 -9.56 2.30
C PHE A 95 -3.73 -9.17 1.02
N TRP A 96 -4.25 -8.20 0.26
CA TRP A 96 -3.68 -7.76 -1.01
C TRP A 96 -2.57 -6.70 -0.88
N VAL A 97 -2.38 -6.11 0.30
CA VAL A 97 -1.37 -5.04 0.52
C VAL A 97 0.04 -5.55 0.18
N ILE A 98 0.44 -6.69 0.74
CA ILE A 98 1.76 -7.28 0.51
C ILE A 98 1.97 -7.72 -0.96
N PRO A 99 1.07 -8.50 -1.59
CA PRO A 99 1.21 -8.84 -3.01
C PRO A 99 1.32 -7.63 -3.93
N LEU A 100 0.57 -6.56 -3.65
CA LEU A 100 0.63 -5.33 -4.45
C LEU A 100 1.91 -4.52 -4.17
N GLY A 101 2.39 -4.50 -2.92
CA GLY A 101 3.68 -3.92 -2.55
C GLY A 101 4.84 -4.60 -3.27
N PHE A 102 4.86 -5.93 -3.31
CA PHE A 102 5.86 -6.69 -4.06
C PHE A 102 5.83 -6.35 -5.56
N ARG A 103 4.63 -6.33 -6.17
CA ARG A 103 4.48 -5.93 -7.58
C ARG A 103 4.97 -4.51 -7.83
N PHE A 104 4.77 -3.61 -6.88
CA PHE A 104 5.24 -2.25 -6.97
C PHE A 104 6.76 -2.17 -6.86
N ALA A 105 7.38 -2.87 -5.90
CA ALA A 105 8.83 -2.99 -5.79
C ALA A 105 9.48 -3.53 -7.07
N CYS A 106 8.87 -4.55 -7.70
CA CYS A 106 9.29 -5.06 -9.00
C CYS A 106 9.16 -4.01 -10.12
N ALA A 107 8.07 -3.25 -10.17
CA ALA A 107 7.86 -2.20 -11.16
C ALA A 107 8.80 -0.98 -10.98
N LEU A 108 9.34 -0.81 -9.77
CA LEU A 108 10.40 0.15 -9.44
C LEU A 108 11.81 -0.38 -9.72
N GLU A 109 11.94 -1.65 -10.11
CA GLU A 109 13.22 -2.33 -10.34
C GLU A 109 14.14 -2.27 -9.11
N LEU A 110 13.57 -2.39 -7.90
CA LEU A 110 14.35 -2.37 -6.67
C LEU A 110 15.23 -3.63 -6.55
N PRO A 111 16.49 -3.50 -6.06
CA PRO A 111 17.41 -4.65 -5.96
C PRO A 111 16.89 -5.79 -5.08
N ASP A 112 16.18 -5.44 -4.01
CA ASP A 112 15.48 -6.39 -3.14
C ASP A 112 13.97 -6.04 -3.14
N PRO A 113 13.13 -6.86 -3.80
CA PRO A 113 11.69 -6.60 -3.87
C PRO A 113 10.93 -6.99 -2.58
N TYR A 114 11.62 -7.50 -1.55
CA TYR A 114 11.03 -7.88 -0.26
C TYR A 114 11.34 -6.87 0.86
N ALA A 115 12.38 -6.06 0.71
CA ALA A 115 12.85 -5.11 1.73
C ALA A 115 11.87 -3.99 2.14
N PHE A 116 10.68 -3.94 1.53
CA PHE A 116 9.68 -2.91 1.81
C PHE A 116 8.85 -3.16 3.08
N SER A 117 8.95 -4.35 3.69
CA SER A 117 8.30 -4.62 4.97
C SER A 117 9.03 -5.67 5.80
N SER A 118 9.14 -5.41 7.10
CA SER A 118 9.60 -6.38 8.11
C SER A 118 8.71 -7.62 8.21
N GLN A 119 7.48 -7.60 7.68
CA GLN A 119 6.65 -8.79 7.56
C GLN A 119 7.20 -9.83 6.57
N LEU A 120 8.12 -9.41 5.69
CA LEU A 120 8.77 -10.24 4.68
C LEU A 120 10.21 -10.59 5.06
N ASP A 121 10.71 -10.03 6.17
CA ASP A 121 11.98 -10.41 6.77
C ASP A 121 11.83 -11.81 7.36
N ASP A 122 12.32 -12.78 6.59
CA ASP A 122 12.41 -14.18 6.99
C ASP A 122 13.87 -14.42 7.37
N ASP A 123 14.11 -14.83 8.63
CA ASP A 123 15.42 -15.25 9.13
C ASP A 123 16.08 -16.18 8.10
N SER A 124 17.06 -15.62 7.39
CA SER A 124 17.71 -16.19 6.21
C SER A 124 18.30 -17.61 6.37
N GLU A 125 18.27 -18.18 7.58
CA GLU A 125 18.69 -19.55 7.85
C GLU A 125 17.69 -20.65 7.43
N GLN A 126 16.39 -20.36 7.23
CA GLN A 126 15.42 -21.41 6.90
C GLN A 126 15.14 -21.60 5.40
N ARG A 127 15.48 -20.62 4.55
CA ARG A 127 15.22 -20.69 3.11
C ARG A 127 16.13 -21.65 2.34
N PHE A 128 17.24 -22.12 2.93
CA PHE A 128 18.18 -23.04 2.28
C PHE A 128 18.15 -24.49 2.81
N ARG A 129 17.20 -24.86 3.68
CA ARG A 129 17.13 -26.23 4.22
C ARG A 129 16.42 -27.26 3.34
N PHE A 130 15.85 -26.86 2.22
CA PHE A 130 15.10 -27.77 1.33
C PHE A 130 15.40 -27.59 -0.17
N MET A 131 16.61 -27.12 -0.50
CA MET A 131 17.20 -27.32 -1.83
C MET A 131 18.34 -28.33 -1.72
#